data_AF-A0AAI8D221-F1
#
_entry.id   AF-A0AAI8D221-F1
#
_cell.length_a   1.000
_cell.length_b   1.000
_cell.length_c   1.000
_cell.angle_alpha   90.00
_cell.angle_beta   90.00
_cell.angle_gamma   90.00
#
_symmetry.space_group_name_H-M   'P 1'
#
loop_
_entity.id
_entity.type
_entity.pdbx_description
1 polymer ?
#
loop_
_entity_poly.entity_id
_entity_poly.type
_entity_poly.pdbx_seq_one_letter_code
_entity_poly.pdbx_strand_id
1 'polypeptide(L)' 'MQAVTACVEEQPDEVEEVLSLFGGDARKALRAVLRDCHHLHEQLRLTSGAMSVGFTRGWLPKDRIIDG' A
#
# COMPACT_ATOMS: atom_id res chain seq x y z
N MET A 1 -12.11 -17.61 -26.97
CA MET A 1 -12.63 -16.41 -26.29
C MET A 1 -13.51 -16.87 -25.13
N GLN A 2 -12.92 -17.12 -23.96
CA GLN A 2 -13.68 -17.53 -22.76
C GLN A 2 -13.74 -16.36 -21.79
N ALA A 3 -14.97 -16.03 -21.39
CA ALA A 3 -15.24 -15.13 -20.28
C ALA A 3 -14.86 -15.84 -18.98
N VAL A 4 -13.80 -15.36 -18.33
CA VAL A 4 -13.53 -15.67 -16.93
C VAL A 4 -14.54 -14.85 -16.14
N THR A 5 -15.72 -15.42 -15.92
CA THR A 5 -16.57 -14.99 -14.80
C THR A 5 -15.78 -15.31 -13.55
N ALA A 6 -15.20 -14.28 -12.93
CA ALA A 6 -14.67 -14.41 -11.59
C ALA A 6 -15.84 -14.89 -10.72
N CYS A 7 -15.70 -16.06 -10.10
CA CYS A 7 -16.46 -16.36 -8.90
C CYS A 7 -16.12 -15.22 -7.94
N VAL A 8 -17.07 -14.29 -7.77
CA VAL A 8 -16.94 -13.23 -6.78
C VAL A 8 -17.10 -13.95 -5.45
N GLU A 9 -16.00 -14.49 -4.92
CA GLU A 9 -15.91 -14.76 -3.50
C GLU A 9 -16.24 -13.43 -2.84
N GLU A 10 -17.29 -13.44 -2.00
CA GLU A 10 -17.68 -12.31 -1.16
C GLU A 10 -16.56 -12.14 -0.13
N GLN A 11 -15.42 -11.63 -0.59
CA GLN A 11 -14.34 -11.21 0.28
C GLN A 11 -14.96 -10.18 1.22
N PRO A 12 -14.79 -10.34 2.55
CA PRO A 12 -15.31 -9.37 3.50
C PRO A 12 -14.86 -7.98 3.03
N ASP A 13 -15.80 -7.04 3.01
CA ASP A 13 -15.54 -5.68 2.56
C ASP A 13 -14.51 -5.06 3.51
N GLU A 14 -13.24 -5.17 3.11
CA GLU A 14 -12.08 -4.71 3.85
C GLU A 14 -12.18 -3.20 4.10
N VAL A 15 -12.88 -2.46 3.22
CA VAL A 15 -13.17 -1.04 3.42
C VAL A 15 -14.16 -0.87 4.56
N GLU A 16 -15.24 -1.66 4.61
CA GLU A 16 -16.22 -1.59 5.70
C GLU A 16 -15.61 -1.99 7.05
N GLU A 17 -14.75 -3.01 7.07
CA GLU A 17 -14.01 -3.40 8.28
C GLU A 17 -13.14 -2.24 8.77
N VAL A 18 -12.34 -1.64 7.88
CA VAL A 18 -11.52 -0.48 8.21
C VAL A 18 -12.40 0.70 8.66
N LEU A 19 -13.49 1.00 7.96
CA LEU A 19 -14.41 2.07 8.34
C LEU A 19 -15.00 1.85 9.73
N SER A 20 -15.34 0.61 10.09
CA SER A 20 -15.88 0.27 11.41
C SER A 20 -14.90 0.61 12.55
N LEU A 21 -13.60 0.41 12.34
CA LEU A 21 -12.54 0.80 13.29
C LEU A 21 -12.47 2.31 13.50
N PHE A 22 -12.88 3.09 12.51
CA PHE A 22 -12.93 4.56 12.56
C PHE A 22 -14.32 5.11 12.87
N GLY A 23 -15.27 4.26 13.26
CA GLY A 23 -16.65 4.65 13.58
C GLY A 23 -17.42 5.17 12.37
N GLY A 24 -17.11 4.66 11.18
CA GLY A 24 -17.72 5.07 9.91
C GLY A 24 -17.18 6.39 9.33
N ASP A 25 -16.23 7.06 9.98
CA ASP A 25 -15.61 8.28 9.42
C ASP A 25 -14.57 7.92 8.35
N ALA A 26 -15.02 7.88 7.10
CA ALA A 26 -14.19 7.62 5.95
C ALA A 26 -13.01 8.58 5.80
N ARG A 27 -13.14 9.86 6.19
CA ARG A 27 -12.04 10.81 6.12
C ARG A 27 -10.98 10.52 7.17
N LYS A 28 -11.40 10.08 8.37
CA LYS A 28 -10.47 9.67 9.44
C LYS A 28 -9.74 8.39 9.06
N ALA A 29 -10.44 7.41 8.51
CA ALA A 29 -9.86 6.18 7.99
C ALA A 29 -8.82 6.47 6.90
N LEU A 30 -9.19 7.27 5.89
CA LEU A 30 -8.29 7.64 4.80
C LEU A 30 -7.03 8.38 5.29
N ARG A 31 -7.17 9.30 6.24
CA ARG A 31 -6.02 9.98 6.85
C ARG A 31 -5.08 9.01 7.57
N ALA A 32 -5.63 8.02 8.26
CA ALA A 32 -4.83 7.01 8.95
C ALA A 32 -4.05 6.15 7.94
N VAL A 33 -4.73 5.60 6.92
CA VAL A 33 -4.08 4.78 5.89
C VAL A 33 -2.99 5.56 5.15
N LEU A 34 -3.26 6.81 4.77
CA LEU A 34 -2.25 7.65 4.11
C LEU A 34 -1.02 7.91 5.01
N ARG A 35 -1.24 8.08 6.32
CA ARG A 35 -0.15 8.24 7.28
C ARG A 35 0.70 6.95 7.37
N ASP A 36 0.05 5.80 7.39
CA ASP A 36 0.73 4.51 7.45
C ASP A 36 1.53 4.22 6.17
N CYS A 37 0.97 4.53 5.00
CA CYS A 37 1.69 4.46 3.73
C CYS A 37 2.91 5.37 3.72
N HIS A 38 2.78 6.62 4.16
CA HIS A 38 3.91 7.55 4.25
C HIS A 38 4.99 7.02 5.21
N HIS A 39 4.59 6.47 6.36
CA HIS A 39 5.51 5.87 7.30
C HIS A 39 6.28 4.69 6.69
N LEU A 40 5.58 3.80 5.98
CA LEU A 40 6.19 2.67 5.29
C LEU A 40 7.17 3.13 4.20
N HIS A 41 6.82 4.15 3.41
CA HIS A 41 7.71 4.73 2.41
C HIS A 41 8.99 5.29 3.05
N GLU A 42 8.89 6.01 4.17
CA GLU A 42 10.08 6.48 4.88
C GLU A 42 10.92 5.32 5.44
N GLN A 43 10.29 4.28 6.00
CA GLN A 43 11.02 3.09 6.46
C GLN A 43 11.76 2.41 5.30
N LEU A 44 11.11 2.28 4.13
CA LEU A 44 11.73 1.71 2.95
C LEU A 44 12.87 2.59 2.42
N ARG A 45 12.69 3.92 2.40
CA ARG A 45 13.73 4.87 1.97
C ARG A 45 14.96 4.80 2.88
N LEU A 46 14.74 4.80 4.19
CA LEU A 46 15.81 4.67 5.20
C LEU A 46 16.54 3.33 5.06
N THR A 47 15.77 2.25 4.96
CA THR A 47 16.33 0.89 4.80
C THR A 47 17.11 0.77 3.50
N SER A 48 16.56 1.27 2.39
CA SER A 48 17.23 1.28 1.08
C SER A 48 18.53 2.08 1.08
N GLY A 49 18.60 3.18 1.83
CA GLY A 49 19.84 3.95 1.99
C GLY A 49 20.87 3.30 2.92
N ALA A 50 20.42 2.52 3.90
CA ALA A 50 21.27 1.81 4.85
C ALA A 50 21.77 0.44 4.33
N MET A 51 21.07 -0.17 3.38
CA MET A 51 21.46 -1.43 2.75
C MET A 51 22.68 -1.24 1.82
N SER A 52 23.67 -2.12 1.91
CA SER A 52 24.80 -2.13 0.98
C SER A 52 24.39 -2.72 -0.37
N VAL A 53 25.11 -2.36 -1.45
CA VAL A 53 24.92 -2.88 -2.82
C VAL A 53 24.96 -4.42 -2.87
N GLY A 54 25.67 -5.06 -1.92
CA GLY A 54 25.76 -6.52 -1.82
C GLY A 54 24.58 -7.20 -1.11
N PHE A 55 23.77 -6.46 -0.34
CA PHE A 55 22.65 -7.00 0.43
C PHE A 55 21.36 -7.10 -0.40
N THR A 56 21.17 -6.16 -1.32
CA THR A 56 20.08 -6.15 -2.29
C THR A 56 20.63 -6.54 -3.67
N ARG A 57 20.70 -7.85 -4.00
CA ARG A 57 21.08 -8.29 -5.35
C ARG A 57 20.11 -7.72 -6.39
N GLY A 58 20.40 -6.53 -6.91
CA GLY A 58 19.72 -5.90 -8.05
C GLY A 58 18.33 -5.32 -7.80
N TRP A 59 17.87 -5.19 -6.55
CA TRP A 59 16.57 -4.56 -6.30
C TRP A 59 16.72 -3.04 -6.17
N LEU A 60 16.02 -2.30 -7.03
CA LEU A 60 15.92 -0.85 -6.98
C LEU A 60 14.43 -0.47 -6.89
N PRO A 61 13.99 0.21 -5.81
CA PRO A 61 12.62 0.71 -5.74
C PRO A 61 12.42 1.75 -6.85
N LYS A 62 11.40 1.54 -7.69
CA LYS A 62 11.01 2.52 -8.70
C LYS A 62 10.24 3.63 -8.00
N ASP A 63 10.93 4.71 -7.64
CA ASP A 63 10.25 5.94 -7.24
C ASP A 63 9.35 6.41 -8.40
N ARG A 64 8.14 6.82 -8.04
CA ARG A 64 7.15 7.36 -8.97
C ARG A 64 7.75 8.60 -9.64
N ILE A 65 8.18 8.45 -10.89
CA ILE A 65 8.45 9.57 -11.79
C ILE A 65 7.13 10.33 -11.93
N ILE A 66 7.03 11.49 -11.28
CA ILE A 66 6.03 12.51 -11.58
C ILE A 66 6.74 13.43 -12.57
N ASP A 67 6.62 13.10 -13.85
CA ASP A 67 6.92 14.06 -14.92
C ASP A 67 5.78 15.09 -14.95
N GLY A 68 6.16 16.38 -14.96
CA GLY A 68 5.27 17.53 -14.91
C GLY A 68 4.55 17.89 -16.21
#